data_AF-A0A1Q9CRD6-F1
#
_entry.id   AF-A0A1Q9CRD6-F1
#
_cell.length_a   1.000
_cell.length_b   1.000
_cell.length_c   1.000
_cell.angle_alpha   90.00
_cell.angle_beta   90.00
_cell.angle_gamma   90.00
#
_symmetry.space_group_name_H-M   'P 1'
#
loop_
_entity.id
_entity.type
_entity.pdbx_description
1 polymer ?
#
loop_
_entity_poly.entity_id
_entity_poly.type
_entity_poly.pdbx_seq_one_letter_code
_entity_poly.pdbx_strand_id
1 'polypeptide(L)'
;MIRMRHLLVVCLAVLAPEIADARVKGFFSKYNKVLNAKECTCNCCIRERRRPSEISDPSKSAFKCSLTPQSDHNFAAYQCSNTCTVMNDPIFPRAATLSANRFCFYHCIPTSGGSASALEAAANNQDAQALQNGGSLVDAACISVPPEKLPEAMSADGNGRDAQLEA
;
A
#
# COMPACT_ATOMS: atom_id res chain seq x y z
N MET A 1 -2.58 -26.53 94.59
CA MET A 1 -3.77 -26.62 93.70
C MET A 1 -3.49 -25.77 92.46
N ILE A 2 -3.20 -26.41 91.30
CA ILE A 2 -4.05 -26.46 90.08
C ILE A 2 -3.87 -25.19 89.20
N ARG A 3 -2.96 -25.16 88.21
CA ARG A 3 -3.05 -25.49 86.74
C ARG A 3 -2.71 -24.19 85.97
N MET A 4 -1.58 -24.06 85.27
CA MET A 4 -1.30 -24.52 83.90
C MET A 4 -2.39 -24.13 82.89
N ARG A 5 -2.11 -23.16 82.00
CA ARG A 5 -2.34 -23.30 80.53
C ARG A 5 -1.81 -22.13 79.72
N HIS A 6 -1.00 -22.52 78.73
CA HIS A 6 -0.52 -21.78 77.58
C HIS A 6 -1.63 -21.12 76.76
N LEU A 7 -1.31 -19.97 76.17
CA LEU A 7 -1.74 -19.67 74.80
C LEU A 7 -0.68 -18.81 74.11
N LEU A 8 0.15 -19.53 73.36
CA LEU A 8 1.03 -19.03 72.32
C LEU A 8 0.14 -18.50 71.19
N VAL A 9 0.15 -17.18 70.94
CA VAL A 9 -0.45 -16.61 69.72
C VAL A 9 0.68 -16.44 68.72
N VAL A 10 0.80 -17.42 67.83
CA VAL A 10 1.64 -17.37 66.63
C VAL A 10 0.94 -16.43 65.64
N CYS A 11 1.36 -15.17 65.57
CA CYS A 11 1.04 -14.33 64.43
C CYS A 11 1.94 -14.72 63.26
N LEU A 12 1.41 -15.57 62.37
CA LEU A 12 1.98 -15.82 61.05
C LEU A 12 2.13 -14.49 60.31
N ALA A 13 3.37 -14.13 60.02
CA ALA A 13 3.70 -13.09 59.05
C ALA A 13 3.15 -13.50 57.69
N VAL A 14 2.12 -12.80 57.23
CA VAL A 14 1.64 -12.85 55.84
C VAL A 14 2.67 -12.11 54.99
N LEU A 15 3.69 -12.84 54.54
CA LEU A 15 4.55 -12.40 53.44
C LEU A 15 3.72 -12.46 52.17
N ALA A 16 3.17 -11.32 51.76
CA ALA A 16 2.62 -11.16 50.41
C ALA A 16 3.81 -11.23 49.42
N PRO A 17 3.84 -12.19 48.49
CA PRO A 17 4.77 -12.08 47.38
C PRO A 17 4.27 -10.94 46.49
N GLU A 18 5.04 -9.86 46.40
CA GLU A 18 4.97 -8.96 45.26
C GLU A 18 5.33 -9.80 44.03
N ILE A 19 4.30 -10.28 43.34
CA ILE A 19 4.44 -10.92 42.04
C ILE A 19 4.85 -9.80 41.10
N ALA A 20 6.15 -9.56 41.00
CA ALA A 20 6.74 -8.76 39.96
C ALA A 20 6.27 -9.35 38.63
N ASP A 21 5.44 -8.56 37.92
CA ASP A 21 4.98 -8.83 36.57
C ASP A 21 6.18 -8.72 35.63
N ALA A 22 7.06 -9.71 35.71
CA ALA A 22 8.14 -9.93 34.77
C ALA A 22 7.47 -10.36 33.47
N ARG A 23 7.11 -9.37 32.64
CA ARG A 23 6.77 -9.58 31.24
C ARG A 23 7.96 -10.24 30.57
N VAL A 24 7.96 -11.57 30.58
CA VAL A 24 8.88 -12.40 29.81
C VAL A 24 8.63 -12.04 28.35
N LYS A 25 9.48 -11.17 27.79
CA LYS A 25 9.63 -11.02 26.34
C LYS A 25 10.15 -12.36 25.82
N GLY A 26 9.23 -13.27 25.56
CA GLY A 26 9.52 -14.63 25.13
C GLY A 26 10.38 -14.65 23.87
N PHE A 27 11.19 -15.70 23.77
CA PHE A 27 12.11 -16.01 22.67
C PHE A 27 11.48 -15.95 21.27
N PHE A 28 10.15 -15.93 21.19
CA PHE A 28 9.36 -15.81 19.97
C PHE A 28 9.24 -14.39 19.40
N SER A 29 9.75 -13.36 20.10
CA SER A 29 9.73 -11.97 19.60
C SER A 29 10.50 -11.78 18.28
N LYS A 30 11.38 -12.73 17.89
CA LYS A 30 12.13 -12.67 16.63
C LYS A 30 11.37 -13.18 15.41
N TYR A 31 10.28 -13.92 15.58
CA TYR A 31 9.57 -14.55 14.46
C TYR A 31 8.42 -13.71 13.89
N ASN A 32 7.94 -12.72 14.63
CA ASN A 32 6.83 -11.88 14.20
C ASN A 32 7.32 -10.46 13.88
N LYS A 33 7.80 -10.25 12.65
CA LYS A 33 7.93 -8.88 12.10
C LYS A 33 6.52 -8.39 11.76
N VAL A 34 5.91 -7.63 12.68
CA VAL A 34 4.58 -7.06 12.45
C VAL A 34 4.69 -5.99 11.36
N LEU A 35 3.96 -6.19 10.26
CA LEU A 35 3.82 -5.21 9.21
C LEU A 35 2.82 -4.15 9.68
N ASN A 36 3.32 -2.98 10.09
CA ASN A 36 2.48 -1.90 10.62
C ASN A 36 1.79 -1.07 9.52
N ALA A 37 2.28 -1.16 8.28
CA ALA A 37 1.72 -0.41 7.15
C ALA A 37 0.64 -1.23 6.43
N LYS A 38 -0.40 -0.53 5.94
CA LYS A 38 -1.53 -1.12 5.19
C LYS A 38 -1.04 -1.75 3.90
N GLU A 39 -1.74 -2.78 3.44
CA GLU A 39 -1.50 -3.41 2.15
C GLU A 39 -1.67 -2.41 0.99
N CYS A 40 -0.80 -2.52 -0.02
CA CYS A 40 -0.87 -1.70 -1.21
C CYS A 40 -2.11 -2.03 -2.07
N THR A 41 -2.79 -1.00 -2.59
CA THR A 41 -3.97 -1.17 -3.46
C THR A 41 -3.98 -0.14 -4.58
N CYS A 42 -4.43 -0.55 -5.79
CA CYS A 42 -4.55 0.34 -6.93
C CYS A 42 -5.65 1.41 -6.77
N ASN A 43 -6.54 1.27 -5.78
CA ASN A 43 -7.55 2.28 -5.47
C ASN A 43 -6.95 3.61 -5.00
N CYS A 44 -5.69 3.59 -4.52
CA CYS A 44 -4.95 4.79 -4.15
C CYS A 44 -4.20 5.42 -5.33
N CYS A 45 -4.31 4.85 -6.53
CA CYS A 45 -3.58 5.28 -7.69
C CYS A 45 -4.49 6.03 -8.67
N ILE A 46 -4.01 7.15 -9.20
CA ILE A 46 -4.63 7.88 -10.30
C ILE A 46 -3.82 7.71 -11.58
N ARG A 47 -4.51 7.87 -12.70
CA ARG A 47 -3.88 7.94 -14.00
C ARG A 47 -3.23 9.31 -14.21
N GLU A 48 -1.95 9.31 -14.54
CA GLU A 48 -1.21 10.51 -14.92
C GLU A 48 -0.60 10.36 -16.31
N ARG A 49 -0.39 11.49 -17.00
CA ARG A 49 0.32 11.51 -18.27
C ARG A 49 1.81 11.23 -18.05
N ARG A 50 2.38 10.38 -18.89
CA ARG A 50 3.82 10.17 -18.94
C ARG A 50 4.52 11.45 -19.38
N ARG A 51 5.73 11.68 -18.85
CA ARG A 51 6.55 12.82 -19.30
C ARG A 51 6.94 12.60 -20.76
N PRO A 52 7.11 13.65 -21.58
CA PRO A 52 7.52 13.48 -22.98
C PRO A 52 8.79 12.63 -23.16
N SER A 53 9.74 12.72 -22.23
CA SER A 53 10.96 11.91 -22.20
C SER A 53 10.73 10.41 -21.93
N GLU A 54 9.59 10.04 -21.34
CA GLU A 54 9.18 8.65 -21.08
C GLU A 54 8.43 8.03 -22.26
N ILE A 55 8.00 8.84 -23.24
CA ILE A 55 7.31 8.46 -24.47
C ILE A 55 8.34 8.44 -25.62
N SER A 56 9.44 7.73 -25.43
CA SER A 56 10.45 7.56 -26.49
C SER A 56 10.01 6.56 -27.57
N ASP A 57 9.00 5.75 -27.26
CA ASP A 57 8.48 4.70 -28.12
C ASP A 57 6.96 4.90 -28.27
N PRO A 58 6.45 5.09 -29.50
CA PRO A 58 5.02 5.28 -29.75
C PRO A 58 4.16 4.05 -29.39
N SER A 59 4.77 2.88 -29.18
CA SER A 59 4.07 1.69 -28.67
C SER A 59 3.76 1.75 -27.17
N LYS A 60 4.40 2.66 -26.41
CA LYS A 60 4.17 2.81 -24.97
C LYS A 60 2.93 3.67 -24.70
N SER A 61 2.14 3.28 -23.70
CA SER A 61 0.98 4.06 -23.29
C SER A 61 1.39 5.48 -22.89
N ALA A 62 0.65 6.47 -23.39
CA ALA A 62 0.86 7.89 -23.02
C ALA A 62 0.59 8.17 -21.53
N PHE A 63 0.01 7.21 -20.81
CA PHE A 63 -0.38 7.30 -19.41
C PHE A 63 0.31 6.25 -18.55
N LYS A 64 0.44 6.56 -17.26
CA LYS A 64 0.90 5.68 -16.19
C LYS A 64 0.01 5.84 -14.96
N CYS A 65 0.14 4.94 -13.99
CA CYS A 65 -0.49 5.08 -12.70
C CYS A 65 0.50 5.68 -11.69
N SER A 66 -0.01 6.52 -10.80
CA SER A 66 0.74 7.27 -9.79
C SER A 66 -0.08 7.41 -8.51
N LEU A 67 0.55 7.70 -7.38
CA LEU A 67 -0.17 7.90 -6.13
C LEU A 67 -1.05 9.16 -6.21
N THR A 68 -2.28 9.04 -5.73
CA THR A 68 -3.19 10.19 -5.59
C THR A 68 -2.55 11.30 -4.74
N PRO A 69 -2.63 12.58 -5.14
CA PRO A 69 -2.17 13.70 -4.32
C PRO A 69 -2.89 13.75 -2.96
N GLN A 70 -2.19 14.17 -1.91
CA GLN A 70 -2.75 14.24 -0.55
C GLN A 70 -3.94 15.20 -0.41
N SER A 71 -4.07 16.18 -1.32
CA SER A 71 -5.18 17.13 -1.36
C SER A 71 -6.47 16.57 -1.95
N ASP A 72 -6.41 15.40 -2.60
CA ASP A 72 -7.57 14.78 -3.24
C ASP A 72 -8.48 14.11 -2.20
N HIS A 73 -9.79 14.19 -2.41
CA HIS A 73 -10.78 13.55 -1.54
C HIS A 73 -10.56 12.02 -1.42
N ASN A 74 -10.12 11.38 -2.50
CA ASN A 74 -9.89 9.94 -2.56
C ASN A 74 -8.72 9.51 -1.66
N PHE A 75 -7.74 10.38 -1.42
CA PHE A 75 -6.62 10.08 -0.54
C PHE A 75 -7.09 9.81 0.90
N ALA A 76 -7.97 10.67 1.42
CA ALA A 76 -8.57 10.49 2.74
C ALA A 76 -9.61 9.36 2.76
N ALA A 77 -10.46 9.28 1.73
CA ALA A 77 -11.53 8.28 1.65
C ALA A 77 -11.01 6.84 1.65
N TYR A 78 -9.91 6.57 0.93
CA TYR A 78 -9.29 5.23 0.87
C TYR A 78 -8.18 5.02 1.89
N GLN A 79 -7.93 6.01 2.76
CA GLN A 79 -6.84 6.00 3.75
C GLN A 79 -5.50 5.67 3.09
N CYS A 80 -5.20 6.37 2.00
CA CYS A 80 -3.98 6.20 1.26
C CYS A 80 -2.77 6.67 2.10
N SER A 81 -1.62 6.06 1.84
CA SER A 81 -0.38 6.41 2.52
C SER A 81 0.77 6.39 1.51
N ASN A 82 1.85 7.11 1.81
CA ASN A 82 3.01 7.17 0.93
C ASN A 82 3.80 5.85 0.92
N THR A 83 3.56 4.96 1.87
CA THR A 83 4.24 3.67 2.02
C THR A 83 3.25 2.59 2.39
N CYS A 84 3.29 1.46 1.70
CA CYS A 84 2.39 0.35 1.90
C CYS A 84 3.15 -0.98 1.91
N THR A 85 2.51 -2.04 2.37
CA THR A 85 3.10 -3.38 2.46
C THR A 85 2.70 -4.21 1.26
N VAL A 86 3.66 -5.00 0.78
CA VAL A 86 3.46 -6.00 -0.27
C VAL A 86 3.88 -7.35 0.26
N MET A 87 3.13 -8.39 -0.10
CA MET A 87 3.34 -9.75 0.37
C MET A 87 3.64 -10.65 -0.83
N ASN A 88 4.78 -11.35 -0.78
CA ASN A 88 5.21 -12.28 -1.84
C ASN A 88 5.22 -11.63 -3.23
N ASP A 89 5.69 -10.38 -3.33
CA ASP A 89 5.67 -9.62 -4.57
C ASP A 89 6.66 -10.21 -5.60
N PRO A 90 6.20 -10.64 -6.80
CA PRO A 90 7.11 -11.13 -7.84
C PRO A 90 7.98 -10.03 -8.44
N ILE A 91 7.57 -8.76 -8.36
CA ILE A 91 8.31 -7.63 -8.95
C ILE A 91 9.43 -7.17 -8.02
N PHE A 92 9.13 -6.98 -6.73
CA PHE A 92 10.11 -6.63 -5.70
C PHE A 92 10.22 -7.71 -4.61
N PRO A 93 10.85 -8.86 -4.89
CA PRO A 93 10.83 -10.03 -4.00
C PRO A 93 11.50 -9.83 -2.64
N ARG A 94 12.31 -8.78 -2.48
CA ARG A 94 13.02 -8.45 -1.23
C ARG A 94 12.37 -7.32 -0.44
N ALA A 95 11.40 -6.63 -1.02
CA ALA A 95 10.73 -5.52 -0.36
C ALA A 95 9.51 -6.06 0.43
N ALA A 96 9.48 -5.81 1.73
CA ALA A 96 8.28 -6.01 2.55
C ALA A 96 7.39 -4.75 2.59
N THR A 97 7.97 -3.60 2.26
CA THR A 97 7.33 -2.28 2.23
C THR A 97 7.81 -1.54 1.00
N LEU A 98 6.89 -0.89 0.29
CA LEU A 98 7.19 -0.11 -0.90
C LEU A 98 6.64 1.31 -0.75
N SER A 99 7.27 2.24 -1.47
CA SER A 99 6.65 3.54 -1.75
C SER A 99 5.39 3.30 -2.58
N ALA A 100 4.28 3.91 -2.19
CA ALA A 100 3.01 3.74 -2.89
C ALA A 100 3.09 4.25 -4.35
N ASN A 101 3.93 5.26 -4.63
CA ASN A 101 4.20 5.68 -6.00
C ASN A 101 4.86 4.58 -6.84
N ARG A 102 5.80 3.83 -6.24
CA ARG A 102 6.48 2.72 -6.91
C ARG A 102 5.51 1.56 -7.13
N PHE A 103 4.69 1.24 -6.13
CA PHE A 103 3.61 0.26 -6.29
C PHE A 103 2.65 0.66 -7.43
N CYS A 104 2.15 1.90 -7.45
CA CYS A 104 1.24 2.36 -8.50
C CYS A 104 1.85 2.24 -9.90
N PHE A 105 3.16 2.46 -10.04
CA PHE A 105 3.84 2.39 -11.33
C PHE A 105 4.02 0.96 -11.85
N TYR A 106 4.35 0.02 -10.96
CA TYR A 106 4.71 -1.36 -11.34
C TYR A 106 3.56 -2.35 -11.24
N HIS A 107 2.63 -2.14 -10.30
CA HIS A 107 1.55 -3.09 -10.00
C HIS A 107 0.20 -2.67 -10.57
N CYS A 108 0.08 -1.44 -11.09
CA CYS A 108 -1.17 -0.92 -11.63
C CYS A 108 -1.02 -0.42 -13.07
N ILE A 109 -2.03 -0.70 -13.89
CA ILE A 109 -2.16 -0.18 -15.26
C ILE A 109 -3.40 0.72 -15.37
N PRO A 110 -3.33 1.78 -16.18
CA PRO A 110 -4.51 2.59 -16.45
C PRO A 110 -5.49 1.79 -17.32
N THR A 111 -6.78 1.85 -16.99
CA THR A 111 -7.82 1.33 -17.87
C THR A 111 -7.87 2.10 -19.19
N SER A 112 -8.30 1.45 -20.26
CA SER A 112 -8.62 2.12 -21.52
C SER A 112 -9.79 3.08 -21.34
N GLY A 113 -9.77 4.20 -22.07
CA GLY A 113 -10.80 5.25 -21.99
C GLY A 113 -10.41 6.45 -21.12
N GLY A 114 -11.25 7.49 -21.12
CA GLY A 114 -11.05 8.75 -20.39
C GLY A 114 -10.06 9.73 -21.03
N SER A 115 -10.25 11.04 -20.82
CA SER A 115 -9.40 12.10 -21.40
C SER A 115 -8.11 12.36 -20.63
N ALA A 116 -7.09 12.96 -21.27
CA ALA A 116 -5.81 13.22 -20.61
C ALA A 116 -5.90 14.31 -19.52
N SER A 117 -6.96 15.11 -19.54
CA SER A 117 -7.25 16.15 -18.57
C SER A 117 -8.76 16.41 -18.48
N ALA A 118 -9.18 17.02 -17.38
CA ALA A 118 -10.56 17.48 -17.22
C ALA A 118 -11.00 18.47 -18.29
N LEU A 119 -10.08 19.33 -18.75
CA LEU A 119 -10.36 20.30 -19.82
C LEU A 119 -10.61 19.57 -21.15
N GLU A 120 -9.79 18.58 -21.48
CA GLU A 120 -9.97 17.76 -22.68
C GLU A 120 -11.23 16.90 -22.59
N ALA A 121 -11.56 16.35 -21.42
CA ALA A 121 -12.83 15.65 -21.22
C ALA A 121 -14.02 16.60 -21.42
N ALA A 122 -13.97 17.81 -20.86
CA ALA A 122 -15.01 18.81 -21.04
C ALA A 122 -15.16 19.21 -22.52
N ALA A 123 -14.06 19.40 -23.24
CA ALA A 123 -14.09 19.71 -24.67
C ALA A 123 -14.67 18.55 -25.49
N ASN A 124 -14.23 17.31 -25.25
CA ASN A 124 -14.74 16.13 -25.94
C ASN A 124 -16.22 15.89 -25.64
N ASN A 125 -16.68 16.20 -24.42
CA ASN A 125 -18.08 16.08 -24.03
C ASN A 125 -18.98 17.15 -24.63
N GLN A 126 -18.42 18.23 -25.18
CA GLN A 126 -19.15 19.24 -25.93
C GLN A 126 -19.28 18.92 -27.42
N ASP A 127 -18.55 17.92 -27.92
CA ASP A 127 -18.64 17.47 -29.31
C ASP A 127 -19.97 16.72 -29.56
N ALA A 128 -20.56 16.89 -30.74
CA ALA A 128 -21.77 16.17 -31.13
C ALA A 128 -21.58 14.63 -31.13
N GLN A 129 -20.35 14.15 -31.34
CA GLN A 129 -20.02 12.72 -31.24
C GLN A 129 -20.16 12.17 -29.81
N ALA A 130 -20.10 13.03 -28.78
CA ALA A 130 -20.32 12.62 -27.39
C ALA A 130 -21.70 11.96 -27.20
N LEU A 131 -22.71 12.41 -27.95
CA LEU A 131 -24.06 11.84 -27.93
C LEU A 131 -24.10 10.40 -28.45
N GLN A 132 -23.14 9.99 -29.28
CA GLN A 132 -23.08 8.66 -29.89
C GLN A 132 -22.14 7.72 -29.13
N ASN A 133 -21.02 8.23 -28.62
CA ASN A 133 -20.01 7.42 -27.94
C ASN A 133 -20.10 7.44 -26.40
N GLY A 134 -21.03 8.21 -25.82
CA GLY A 134 -21.23 8.32 -24.37
C GLY A 134 -20.31 9.33 -23.68
N GLY A 135 -19.53 10.09 -24.45
CA GLY A 135 -18.59 11.10 -23.96
C GLY A 135 -17.25 10.52 -23.48
N SER A 136 -16.43 11.41 -22.92
CA SER A 136 -15.15 11.11 -22.30
C SER A 136 -15.23 11.30 -20.79
N LEU A 137 -14.83 10.27 -20.05
CA LEU A 137 -14.64 10.38 -18.60
C LEU A 137 -13.43 11.27 -18.29
N VAL A 138 -13.55 12.04 -17.22
CA VAL A 138 -12.47 12.91 -16.72
C VAL A 138 -11.29 12.06 -16.26
N ASP A 139 -11.58 10.92 -15.62
CA ASP A 139 -10.60 10.03 -15.05
C ASP A 139 -10.79 8.60 -15.57
N ALA A 140 -9.68 7.91 -15.80
CA ALA A 140 -9.66 6.47 -16.00
C ALA A 140 -9.07 5.82 -14.75
N ALA A 141 -9.64 4.70 -14.34
CA ALA A 141 -9.21 4.00 -13.14
C ALA A 141 -7.84 3.34 -13.36
N CYS A 142 -7.09 3.17 -12.26
CA CYS A 142 -5.93 2.30 -12.22
C CYS A 142 -6.36 0.94 -11.67
N ILE A 143 -6.09 -0.12 -12.42
CA ILE A 143 -6.38 -1.50 -12.03
C ILE A 143 -5.10 -2.29 -11.89
N SER A 144 -5.13 -3.38 -11.14
CA SER A 144 -3.96 -4.25 -11.01
C SER A 144 -3.51 -4.80 -12.36
N VAL A 145 -2.18 -4.90 -12.55
CA VAL A 145 -1.58 -5.55 -13.72
C VAL A 145 -2.13 -6.98 -13.80
N PRO A 146 -2.71 -7.38 -14.94
CA PRO A 146 -3.22 -8.73 -15.10
C PRO A 146 -2.05 -9.73 -15.20
N PRO A 147 -2.22 -10.98 -14.78
CA PRO A 147 -1.12 -11.95 -14.66
C PRO A 147 -0.30 -12.14 -15.93
N GLU A 148 -0.92 -12.01 -17.10
CA GLU A 148 -0.28 -12.18 -18.41
C GLU A 148 0.74 -11.06 -18.71
N LYS A 149 0.57 -9.89 -18.08
CA LYS A 149 1.45 -8.72 -18.24
C LYS A 149 2.45 -8.53 -17.10
N LEU A 150 2.39 -9.36 -16.06
CA LEU A 150 3.37 -9.34 -14.97
C LEU A 150 4.83 -9.51 -15.45
N PRO A 151 5.15 -10.37 -16.44
CA PRO A 151 6.52 -10.49 -16.93
C PRO A 151 7.07 -9.18 -17.50
N GLU A 152 6.22 -8.33 -18.10
CA GLU A 152 6.61 -7.01 -18.60
C GLU A 152 6.94 -6.06 -17.44
N ALA A 153 6.17 -6.12 -16.36
CA ALA A 153 6.41 -5.31 -15.16
C ALA A 153 7.67 -5.74 -14.38
N MET A 154 8.06 -7.00 -14.50
CA MET A 154 9.31 -7.54 -13.95
C MET A 154 10.53 -7.25 -14.82
N SER A 155 10.30 -6.87 -16.08
CA SER A 155 11.37 -6.64 -17.03
C SER A 155 12.19 -5.40 -16.67
N ALA A 156 13.50 -5.51 -16.88
CA ALA A 156 14.44 -4.42 -16.60
C ALA A 156 14.58 -3.44 -17.78
N ASP A 157 14.01 -3.77 -18.93
CA ASP A 157 13.96 -2.87 -20.08
C ASP A 157 12.84 -1.84 -19.93
N GLY A 158 13.06 -0.62 -20.41
CA GLY A 158 12.03 0.43 -20.48
C GLY A 158 11.36 0.83 -19.14
N ASN A 159 11.80 1.93 -18.53
CA ASN A 159 11.23 2.52 -17.29
C ASN A 159 11.20 1.61 -16.05
N GLY A 160 11.47 0.30 -16.16
CA GLY A 160 11.51 -0.68 -15.08
C GLY A 160 12.80 -0.72 -14.23
N ARG A 161 13.68 0.28 -14.33
CA ARG A 161 15.03 0.26 -13.75
C ARG A 161 15.09 -0.03 -12.24
N ASP A 162 14.07 0.38 -11.48
CA ASP A 162 14.06 0.24 -10.02
C ASP A 162 13.92 -1.21 -9.55
N ALA A 163 13.42 -2.12 -10.39
CA ALA A 163 13.35 -3.56 -10.06
C ALA A 163 14.73 -4.17 -9.79
N GLN A 164 15.78 -3.63 -10.39
CA GLN A 164 17.15 -4.10 -10.21
C GLN A 164 17.88 -3.42 -9.04
N LEU A 165 17.43 -2.23 -8.62
CA LEU A 165 18.16 -1.38 -7.66
C LEU A 165 18.02 -1.81 -6.20
N GLU A 166 17.19 -2.81 -5.89
CA GLU A 166 17.10 -3.37 -4.53
C GLU A 166 18.15 -4.46 -4.27
N ALA A 167 19.10 -4.71 -5.21
CA ALA A 167 20.27 -5.62 -5.12
C ALA A 167 21.16 -5.35 -3.91
#